data_AF-A0AAV1XBE4-F1
#
_entry.id   AF-A0AAV1XBE4-F1
#
_cell.length_a   1.000
_cell.length_b   1.000
_cell.length_c   1.000
_cell.angle_alpha   90.00
_cell.angle_beta   90.00
_cell.angle_gamma   90.00
#
_symmetry.space_group_name_H-M   'P 1'
#
loop_
_entity.id
_entity.type
_entity.pdbx_description
1 polymer ?
#
loop_
_entity_poly.entity_id
_entity_poly.type
_entity_poly.pdbx_seq_one_letter_code
_entity_poly.pdbx_strand_id
1 'polypeptide(L)'
;MGLNPTNRLSKYWSVIWLATIWTIWLARNDFIFNSIRLITHKIFEDARFKAWLWIKGSLGSNFFSLADWIVSPFSCLNKKL
;
A
#
# COMPACT_ATOMS: atom_id res chain seq x y z
N MET A 1 20.82 14.38 -13.27
CA MET A 1 19.89 13.41 -13.90
C MET A 1 18.54 13.51 -13.19
N GLY A 2 17.62 14.32 -13.72
CA GLY A 2 16.36 14.64 -13.05
C GLY A 2 15.34 13.50 -13.16
N LEU A 3 14.86 12.98 -12.04
CA LEU A 3 13.82 11.94 -11.99
C LEU A 3 12.47 12.50 -12.45
N ASN A 4 12.09 12.11 -13.68
CA ASN A 4 10.81 12.45 -14.29
C ASN A 4 9.63 12.04 -13.35
N PRO A 5 8.63 12.91 -13.12
CA PRO A 5 7.54 12.65 -12.16
C PRO A 5 6.76 11.37 -12.43
N THR A 6 6.60 11.02 -13.72
CA THR A 6 5.90 9.83 -14.21
C THR A 6 6.53 8.52 -13.71
N ASN A 7 7.86 8.48 -13.60
CA ASN A 7 8.59 7.29 -13.19
C ASN A 7 8.45 7.00 -11.68
N ARG A 8 8.18 8.03 -10.86
CA ARG A 8 7.95 7.86 -9.42
C ARG A 8 6.55 7.34 -9.13
N LEU A 9 5.53 7.92 -9.77
CA LEU A 9 4.16 7.46 -9.62
C LEU A 9 4.01 6.00 -10.06
N SER A 10 4.67 5.62 -11.16
CA SER A 10 4.74 4.24 -11.64
C SER A 10 5.32 3.27 -10.59
N LYS A 11 6.39 3.66 -9.88
CA LYS A 11 6.96 2.84 -8.81
C LYS A 11 5.99 2.65 -7.64
N TYR A 12 5.30 3.71 -7.21
CA TYR A 12 4.33 3.60 -6.11
C TYR A 12 3.12 2.74 -6.49
N TRP A 13 2.66 2.84 -7.75
CA TRP A 13 1.63 1.95 -8.28
C TRP A 13 2.04 0.48 -8.22
N SER A 14 3.29 0.15 -8.58
CA SER A 14 3.81 -1.20 -8.44
C SER A 14 3.82 -1.69 -6.98
N VAL A 15 4.13 -0.81 -6.02
CA VAL A 15 4.08 -1.15 -4.58
C VAL A 15 2.64 -1.38 -4.10
N ILE A 16 1.69 -0.53 -4.51
CA ILE A 16 0.26 -0.70 -4.19
C ILE A 16 -0.25 -2.03 -4.75
N TRP A 17 0.10 -2.33 -6.00
CA TRP A 17 -0.26 -3.59 -6.65
C TRP A 17 0.31 -4.79 -5.90
N LEU A 18 1.61 -4.76 -5.60
CA LEU A 18 2.27 -5.84 -4.86
C LEU A 18 1.67 -6.04 -3.47
N ALA A 19 1.40 -4.95 -2.73
CA ALA A 19 0.77 -5.02 -1.40
C ALA A 19 -0.62 -5.65 -1.48
N THR A 20 -1.39 -5.31 -2.51
CA THR A 20 -2.74 -5.86 -2.74
C THR A 20 -2.68 -7.36 -3.01
N ILE A 21 -1.87 -7.79 -3.98
CA ILE A 21 -1.71 -9.21 -4.33
C ILE A 21 -1.16 -10.01 -3.14
N TRP A 22 -0.18 -9.46 -2.42
CA TRP A 22 0.39 -10.08 -1.22
C TRP A 22 -0.68 -10.31 -0.14
N THR A 23 -1.52 -9.32 0.12
CA THR A 23 -2.57 -9.42 1.15
C THR A 23 -3.64 -10.44 0.75
N ILE A 24 -4.02 -10.47 -0.52
CA ILE A 24 -4.94 -11.49 -1.05
C ILE A 24 -4.33 -12.89 -0.91
N TRP A 25 -3.05 -13.05 -1.26
CA TRP A 25 -2.36 -14.32 -1.12
C TRP A 25 -2.28 -14.78 0.34
N LEU A 26 -1.95 -13.88 1.26
CA LEU A 26 -1.92 -14.17 2.69
C LEU A 26 -3.31 -14.59 3.21
N ALA A 27 -4.36 -13.83 2.85
CA ALA A 27 -5.72 -14.14 3.25
C ALA A 27 -6.18 -15.51 2.71
N ARG A 28 -5.84 -15.85 1.46
CA ARG A 28 -6.10 -17.17 0.89
C ARG A 28 -5.39 -18.28 1.65
N ASN A 29 -4.13 -18.08 2.04
CA ASN A 29 -3.40 -19.06 2.84
C ASN A 29 -4.03 -19.24 4.22
N ASP A 30 -4.42 -18.16 4.89
CA ASP A 30 -5.10 -18.23 6.18
C ASP A 30 -6.45 -18.96 6.10
N PHE A 31 -7.18 -18.78 5.00
CA PHE A 31 -8.40 -19.53 4.76
C PHE A 31 -8.15 -21.04 4.57
N ILE A 32 -7.11 -21.40 3.79
CA ILE A 32 -6.81 -22.81 3.47
C ILE A 32 -6.17 -23.54 4.65
N PHE A 33 -5.16 -22.95 5.28
CA PHE A 33 -4.34 -23.61 6.29
C PHE A 33 -4.85 -23.40 7.72
N ASN A 34 -5.47 -22.26 8.00
CA ASN A 34 -5.90 -21.89 9.34
C ASN A 34 -7.43 -21.88 9.50
N SER A 35 -8.19 -22.22 8.43
CA SER A 35 -9.67 -22.17 8.41
C SER A 35 -10.25 -20.82 8.85
N ILE A 36 -9.48 -19.74 8.67
CA ILE A 36 -9.90 -18.40 9.07
C ILE A 36 -10.90 -17.86 8.05
N ARG A 37 -12.02 -17.32 8.54
CA ARG A 37 -13.04 -16.71 7.67
C ARG A 37 -12.48 -15.48 6.95
N LEU A 38 -12.61 -15.47 5.63
CA LEU A 38 -12.28 -14.31 4.80
C LEU A 38 -13.29 -13.18 5.04
N ILE A 39 -12.79 -12.00 5.40
CA ILE A 39 -13.59 -10.78 5.53
C ILE A 39 -13.03 -9.76 4.57
N THR A 40 -13.73 -9.50 3.48
CA THR A 40 -13.27 -8.62 2.39
C THR A 40 -12.85 -7.24 2.88
N HIS A 41 -13.62 -6.65 3.81
CA HIS A 41 -13.30 -5.36 4.42
C HIS A 41 -11.94 -5.39 5.12
N LYS A 42 -11.65 -6.45 5.89
CA LYS A 42 -10.39 -6.61 6.59
C LYS A 42 -9.21 -6.75 5.62
N ILE A 43 -9.38 -7.55 4.57
CA ILE A 43 -8.36 -7.72 3.51
C ILE A 43 -8.06 -6.38 2.83
N PHE A 44 -9.09 -5.57 2.59
CA PHE A 44 -8.94 -4.26 1.98
C PHE A 44 -8.24 -3.24 2.90
N GLU A 45 -8.55 -3.22 4.20
CA GLU A 45 -7.83 -2.42 5.20
C GLU A 45 -6.36 -2.86 5.32
N ASP A 46 -6.11 -4.17 5.39
CA ASP A 46 -4.77 -4.75 5.48
C ASP A 46 -3.92 -4.39 4.25
N ALA A 47 -4.51 -4.43 3.05
CA ALA A 47 -3.84 -4.04 1.81
C ALA A 47 -3.47 -2.55 1.81
N ARG A 48 -4.40 -1.67 2.24
CA ARG A 48 -4.15 -0.23 2.36
C ARG A 48 -3.04 0.07 3.37
N PHE A 49 -3.08 -0.58 4.53
CA PHE A 49 -2.07 -0.43 5.57
C PHE A 49 -0.69 -0.91 5.10
N LYS A 50 -0.61 -2.08 4.45
CA LYS A 50 0.66 -2.59 3.91
C LYS A 50 1.23 -1.70 2.82
N ALA A 51 0.40 -1.22 1.89
CA ALA A 51 0.83 -0.29 0.87
C ALA A 51 1.41 0.99 1.48
N TRP A 52 0.72 1.58 2.46
CA TRP A 52 1.23 2.73 3.22
C TRP A 52 2.57 2.44 3.89
N LEU A 53 2.67 1.31 4.61
CA LEU A 53 3.87 0.95 5.36
C LEU A 53 5.08 0.77 4.43
N TRP A 54 4.90 0.09 3.31
CA TRP A 54 5.97 -0.17 2.34
C TRP A 54 6.39 1.12 1.61
N ILE A 55 5.44 1.96 1.23
CA ILE A 55 5.73 3.25 0.60
C ILE A 55 6.44 4.17 1.60
N LYS A 56 5.95 4.27 2.85
CA LYS A 56 6.60 5.06 3.91
C LYS A 56 8.02 4.58 4.19
N GLY A 57 8.25 3.27 4.23
CA GLY A 57 9.59 2.69 4.35
C GLY A 57 10.51 3.06 3.18
N SER A 58 9.97 3.18 1.97
CA SER A 58 10.73 3.58 0.78
C SER A 58 11.06 5.07 0.69
N LEU A 59 10.27 5.94 1.34
CA LEU A 59 10.42 7.40 1.31
C LEU A 59 11.20 7.98 2.49
N GLY A 60 11.28 7.28 3.63
CA GLY A 60 11.84 7.81 4.89
C GLY A 60 10.76 8.38 5.82
N SER A 61 11.07 8.51 7.12
CA SER A 61 10.08 8.48 8.22
C SER A 61 8.99 9.58 8.26
N ASN A 62 9.08 10.65 7.44
CA ASN A 62 8.35 11.91 7.69
C ASN A 62 7.37 12.37 6.59
N PHE A 63 6.90 11.50 5.69
CA PHE A 63 6.11 11.96 4.53
C PHE A 63 4.60 12.13 4.76
N PHE A 64 3.90 11.17 5.41
CA PHE A 64 2.45 11.27 5.68
C PHE A 64 1.96 10.23 6.70
N SER A 65 0.91 10.56 7.44
CA SER A 65 0.28 9.65 8.40
C SER A 65 -0.58 8.59 7.69
N LEU A 66 -0.95 7.52 8.42
CA LEU A 66 -1.89 6.52 7.90
C LEU A 66 -3.28 7.14 7.66
N ALA A 67 -3.69 8.10 8.49
CA ALA A 67 -4.96 8.80 8.33
C ALA A 67 -4.99 9.60 7.01
N ASP A 68 -3.92 10.35 6.72
CA ASP A 68 -3.81 11.10 5.46
C ASP A 68 -3.88 10.15 4.25
N TRP A 69 -3.22 9.00 4.35
CA TRP A 69 -3.21 7.98 3.30
C TRP A 69 -4.58 7.36 3.04
N ILE A 70 -5.35 7.09 4.09
CA ILE A 70 -6.69 6.52 3.96
C ILE A 70 -7.64 7.52 3.29
N VAL A 71 -7.53 8.80 3.65
CA VAL A 71 -8.40 9.86 3.12
C VAL A 71 -8.05 10.22 1.67
N SER A 72 -6.76 10.39 1.35
CA SER A 72 -6.34 10.73 -0.02
C SER A 72 -4.93 10.20 -0.36
N PRO A 73 -4.83 8.92 -0.77
CA PRO A 73 -3.54 8.29 -1.05
C PRO A 73 -2.83 8.94 -2.25
N PHE A 74 -3.57 9.40 -3.26
CA PHE A 74 -2.98 10.08 -4.42
C PHE A 74 -2.40 11.44 -4.06
N SER A 75 -3.05 12.20 -3.18
CA SER A 75 -2.52 13.48 -2.71
C SER A 75 -1.24 13.29 -1.89
N CYS A 76 -1.13 12.21 -1.11
CA CYS A 76 0.09 11.86 -0.37
C CYS A 76 1.29 11.58 -1.31
N LEU A 77 1.05 10.92 -2.45
CA LEU A 77 2.10 10.58 -3.42
C LEU A 77 2.50 11.75 -4.32
N ASN A 78 1.62 12.76 -4.48
CA ASN A 78 1.84 13.92 -5.34
C ASN A 78 2.38 15.16 -4.61
N LYS A 79 2.56 15.13 -3.28
CA LYS A 79 3.23 16.22 -2.57
C LYS A 79 4.67 16.32 -3.09
N LYS A 80 4.93 17.32 -3.94
CA LYS A 80 6.28 17.70 -4.36
C LYS A 80 7.12 18.00 -3.10
N LEU A 81 8.25 17.30 -2.99
CA LEU A 81 9.44 17.80 -2.31
C LEU A 81 9.82 19.17 -2.85
#